data_AF-A0A3S1DEJ8-F1
#
_entry.id   AF-A0A3S1DEJ8-F1
#
_cell.length_a   1.000
_cell.length_b   1.000
_cell.length_c   1.000
_cell.angle_alpha   90.00
_cell.angle_beta   90.00
_cell.angle_gamma   90.00
#
_symmetry.space_group_name_H-M   'P 1'
#
loop_
_entity.id
_entity.type
_entity.pdbx_description
1 polymer ?
#
loop_
_entity_poly.entity_id
_entity_poly.type
_entity_poly.pdbx_seq_one_letter_code
_entity_poly.pdbx_strand_id
1 'polypeptide(L)'
;MNFWEKITGSDMTKEFRGFESRAKKLPADYQAAWEEIKANLWSYSSFTGRNLMPILDGVLGLLEESAVDGQRVDEVLDNDIKGFCSALAGEEGAKSYRDKWREQLNYNVAKKLGK
;
A
#
# COMPACT_ATOMS: atom_id res chain seq x y z
N MET A 1 18.88 -0.56 6.26
CA MET A 1 18.46 -1.94 6.56
C MET A 1 19.67 -2.85 6.67
N ASN A 2 19.78 -3.60 7.76
CA ASN A 2 20.83 -4.61 7.95
C ASN A 2 20.43 -5.97 7.32
N PHE A 3 21.36 -6.93 7.29
CA PHE A 3 21.12 -8.25 6.69
C PHE A 3 19.95 -9.00 7.35
N TRP A 4 19.86 -8.97 8.68
CA TRP A 4 18.81 -9.66 9.41
C TRP A 4 17.43 -9.06 9.12
N GLU A 5 17.31 -7.74 9.07
CA GLU A 5 16.07 -7.06 8.66
C GLU A 5 15.67 -7.42 7.23
N LYS A 6 16.64 -7.51 6.31
CA LYS A 6 16.37 -7.92 4.93
C LYS A 6 15.76 -9.32 4.84
N ILE A 7 16.27 -10.26 5.63
CA ILE A 7 15.83 -11.66 5.63
C ILE A 7 14.53 -11.83 6.43
N THR A 8 14.43 -11.17 7.59
CA THR A 8 13.31 -11.37 8.54
C THR A 8 12.11 -10.47 8.28
N GLY A 9 12.30 -9.32 7.62
CA GLY A 9 11.24 -8.30 7.51
C GLY A 9 10.88 -7.65 8.83
N SER A 10 11.76 -7.72 9.84
CA SER A 10 11.51 -7.14 11.17
C SER A 10 11.37 -5.62 11.16
N ASP A 11 11.96 -4.93 10.17
CA ASP A 11 11.75 -3.52 9.85
C ASP A 11 10.27 -3.25 9.52
N MET A 12 9.73 -3.96 8.55
CA MET A 12 8.32 -3.81 8.14
C MET A 12 7.36 -4.18 9.27
N THR A 13 7.69 -5.21 10.05
CA THR A 13 6.85 -5.63 11.17
C THR A 13 6.75 -4.51 12.23
N LYS A 14 7.83 -3.76 12.45
CA LYS A 14 7.83 -2.61 13.37
C LYS A 14 7.01 -1.45 12.80
N GLU A 15 7.21 -1.10 11.53
CA GLU A 15 6.44 -0.05 10.85
C GLU A 15 4.94 -0.36 10.87
N PHE A 16 4.57 -1.58 10.51
CA PHE A 16 3.17 -2.01 10.47
C PHE A 16 2.52 -1.96 11.86
N ARG A 17 3.23 -2.33 12.92
CA ARG A 17 2.74 -2.13 14.31
C ARG A 17 2.52 -0.65 14.64
N GLY A 18 3.35 0.24 14.09
CA GLY A 18 3.17 1.68 14.19
C GLY A 18 1.86 2.14 13.53
N PHE A 19 1.60 1.66 12.31
CA PHE A 19 0.34 1.96 11.59
C PHE A 19 -0.88 1.44 12.35
N GLU A 20 -0.85 0.20 12.83
CA GLU A 20 -1.94 -0.38 13.63
C GLU A 20 -2.22 0.41 14.92
N SER A 21 -1.17 0.91 15.57
CA SER A 21 -1.30 1.74 16.79
C SER A 21 -1.93 3.11 16.49
N ARG A 22 -1.59 3.70 15.35
CA ARG A 22 -2.16 4.97 14.87
C ARG A 22 -3.62 4.80 14.44
N ALA A 23 -3.91 3.82 13.59
CA ALA A 23 -5.26 3.53 13.11
C ALA A 23 -6.24 3.25 14.26
N LYS A 24 -5.82 2.54 15.31
CA LYS A 24 -6.66 2.28 16.50
C LYS A 24 -7.11 3.51 17.27
N LYS A 25 -6.46 4.66 17.08
CA LYS A 25 -6.86 5.94 17.70
C LYS A 25 -7.95 6.65 16.91
N LEU A 26 -8.18 6.26 15.66
CA LEU A 26 -9.19 6.86 14.80
C LEU A 26 -10.60 6.39 15.19
N PRO A 27 -11.64 7.11 14.78
CA PRO A 27 -13.04 6.67 14.91
C PRO A 27 -13.32 5.32 14.21
N ALA A 28 -14.41 4.64 14.59
CA ALA A 28 -14.68 3.26 14.18
C ALA A 28 -14.91 3.09 12.66
N ASP A 29 -15.51 4.09 12.02
CA ASP A 29 -15.67 4.18 10.56
C ASP A 29 -14.34 4.30 9.84
N TYR A 30 -13.43 5.14 10.35
CA TYR A 30 -12.05 5.25 9.84
C TYR A 30 -11.24 3.96 10.04
N GLN A 31 -11.42 3.26 11.16
CA GLN A 31 -10.80 1.96 11.38
C GLN A 31 -11.30 0.91 10.37
N ALA A 32 -12.60 0.89 10.07
CA ALA A 32 -13.16 -0.02 9.08
C ALA A 32 -12.63 0.28 7.66
N ALA A 33 -12.56 1.56 7.29
CA ALA A 33 -11.99 1.99 6.02
C ALA A 33 -10.51 1.60 5.91
N TRP A 34 -9.73 1.74 6.99
CA TRP A 34 -8.33 1.32 7.03
C TRP A 34 -8.15 -0.18 6.74
N GLU A 35 -8.99 -1.05 7.30
CA GLU A 35 -8.95 -2.49 7.00
C GLU A 35 -9.24 -2.79 5.52
N GLU A 36 -10.22 -2.10 4.94
CA GLU A 36 -10.57 -2.28 3.53
C GLU A 36 -9.47 -1.76 2.60
N ILE A 37 -8.86 -0.61 2.92
CA ILE A 37 -7.72 -0.05 2.20
C ILE A 37 -6.56 -1.05 2.19
N LYS A 38 -6.19 -1.59 3.37
CA LYS A 38 -5.13 -2.61 3.47
C LYS A 38 -5.42 -3.81 2.59
N ALA A 39 -6.65 -4.35 2.65
CA ALA A 39 -7.03 -5.52 1.86
C ALA A 39 -6.87 -5.29 0.35
N ASN A 40 -7.23 -4.09 -0.15
CA ASN A 40 -7.12 -3.75 -1.56
C ASN A 40 -5.67 -3.47 -1.99
N LEU A 41 -4.90 -2.75 -1.17
CA LEU A 41 -3.50 -2.39 -1.48
C LEU A 41 -2.55 -3.58 -1.53
N TRP A 42 -2.82 -4.66 -0.77
CA TRP A 42 -1.98 -5.86 -0.82
C TRP A 42 -1.82 -6.46 -2.22
N SER A 43 -2.82 -6.28 -3.09
CA SER A 43 -2.77 -6.74 -4.48
C SER A 43 -1.73 -6.01 -5.34
N TYR A 44 -1.30 -4.81 -4.92
CA TYR A 44 -0.27 -3.97 -5.56
C TYR A 44 1.10 -4.10 -4.87
N SER A 45 1.24 -5.04 -3.93
CA SER A 45 2.53 -5.31 -3.30
C SER A 45 3.58 -5.75 -4.33
N SER A 46 4.82 -5.34 -4.08
CA SER A 46 6.00 -5.98 -4.67
C SER A 46 6.30 -7.28 -3.92
N PHE A 47 7.23 -8.11 -4.42
CA PHE A 47 7.61 -9.35 -3.75
C PHE A 47 8.07 -9.19 -2.29
N THR A 48 8.50 -8.00 -1.90
CA THR A 48 8.91 -7.72 -0.52
C THR A 48 7.85 -6.98 0.28
N GLY A 49 6.78 -6.48 -0.35
CA GLY A 49 5.75 -5.63 0.27
C GLY A 49 6.21 -4.24 0.73
N ARG A 50 7.53 -3.96 0.73
CA ARG A 50 8.10 -2.69 1.23
C ARG A 50 7.67 -1.46 0.43
N ASN A 51 7.31 -1.64 -0.84
CA ASN A 51 6.76 -0.56 -1.66
C ASN A 51 5.43 -0.01 -1.10
N LEU A 52 4.69 -0.81 -0.33
CA LEU A 52 3.43 -0.37 0.26
C LEU A 52 3.61 0.42 1.56
N MET A 53 4.75 0.32 2.24
CA MET A 53 4.96 1.00 3.53
C MET A 53 4.81 2.53 3.43
N PRO A 54 5.46 3.26 2.50
CA PRO A 54 5.27 4.70 2.38
C PRO A 54 3.84 5.08 1.93
N ILE A 55 3.21 4.24 1.11
CA ILE A 55 1.83 4.45 0.63
C ILE A 55 0.85 4.33 1.80
N LEU A 56 1.00 3.28 2.62
CA LEU A 56 0.19 3.07 3.81
C LEU A 56 0.39 4.18 4.85
N ASP A 57 1.62 4.68 5.00
CA ASP A 57 1.90 5.82 5.88
C ASP A 57 1.20 7.10 5.41
N GLY A 58 1.28 7.42 4.12
CA GLY A 58 0.61 8.57 3.52
C GLY A 58 -0.92 8.51 3.63
N VAL A 59 -1.51 7.35 3.32
CA VAL A 59 -2.96 7.16 3.47
C VAL A 59 -3.39 7.28 4.92
N LEU A 60 -2.62 6.72 5.86
CA LEU A 60 -2.96 6.84 7.27
C LEU A 60 -2.85 8.30 7.75
N GLY A 61 -1.89 9.07 7.24
CA GLY A 61 -1.79 10.51 7.47
C GLY A 61 -3.02 11.26 6.96
N LEU A 62 -3.48 10.96 5.73
CA LEU A 62 -4.71 11.54 5.17
C LEU A 62 -5.93 11.25 6.06
N LEU A 63 -6.07 10.01 6.53
CA LEU A 63 -7.16 9.62 7.43
C LEU A 63 -7.08 10.32 8.79
N GLU A 64 -5.87 10.51 9.34
CA GLU A 64 -5.66 11.25 10.58
C GLU A 64 -6.03 12.73 10.44
N GLU A 65 -5.62 13.39 9.36
CA GLU A 65 -5.97 14.79 9.06
C GLU A 65 -7.49 14.95 8.89
N SER A 66 -8.10 14.07 8.09
CA SER A 66 -9.54 14.08 7.84
C SER A 66 -10.38 13.87 9.09
N ALA A 67 -9.91 12.99 9.99
CA ALA A 67 -10.56 12.75 11.26
C ALA A 67 -10.47 13.96 12.21
N VAL A 68 -9.35 14.71 12.16
CA VAL A 68 -9.21 15.97 12.92
C VAL A 68 -10.14 17.05 12.39
N ASP A 69 -10.30 17.13 11.07
CA ASP A 69 -11.21 18.08 10.42
C ASP A 69 -12.69 17.68 10.56
N GLY A 70 -12.99 16.52 11.16
CA GLY A 70 -14.35 16.03 11.38
C GLY A 70 -15.06 15.63 10.09
N GLN A 71 -14.32 15.39 9.00
CA GLN A 71 -14.86 14.92 7.74
C GLN A 71 -15.35 13.48 7.89
N ARG A 72 -16.31 13.08 7.06
CA ARG A 72 -16.77 11.70 7.05
C ARG A 72 -15.92 10.88 6.09
N VAL A 73 -15.65 9.62 6.44
CA VAL A 73 -14.77 8.75 5.65
C VAL A 73 -15.26 8.55 4.20
N ASP A 74 -16.58 8.57 4.00
CA ASP A 74 -17.22 8.47 2.69
C ASP A 74 -16.98 9.69 1.79
N GLU A 75 -16.82 10.88 2.38
CA GLU A 75 -16.48 12.11 1.65
C GLU A 75 -15.01 12.12 1.23
N VAL A 76 -14.12 11.54 2.07
CA VAL A 76 -12.68 11.49 1.81
C VAL A 76 -12.31 10.42 0.79
N LEU A 77 -12.98 9.26 0.84
CA LEU A 77 -12.69 8.11 -0.02
C LEU A 77 -13.67 7.97 -1.19
N ASP A 78 -14.57 8.96 -1.37
CA ASP A 78 -15.59 9.03 -2.44
C ASP A 78 -16.46 7.75 -2.58
N ASN A 79 -16.71 7.06 -1.45
CA ASN A 79 -17.39 5.74 -1.41
C ASN A 79 -16.79 4.65 -2.32
N ASP A 80 -15.64 4.86 -2.95
CA ASP A 80 -14.96 3.88 -3.80
C ASP A 80 -13.52 3.66 -3.33
N ILE A 81 -13.40 2.91 -2.24
CA ILE A 81 -12.10 2.53 -1.65
C ILE A 81 -11.25 1.75 -2.66
N LYS A 82 -11.87 1.00 -3.57
CA LYS A 82 -11.14 0.24 -4.61
C LYS A 82 -10.57 1.16 -5.67
N GLY A 83 -11.39 2.09 -6.17
CA GLY A 83 -10.98 3.13 -7.11
C GLY A 83 -9.86 3.98 -6.52
N PHE A 84 -10.01 4.42 -5.27
CA PHE A 84 -8.99 5.14 -4.52
C PHE A 84 -7.67 4.35 -4.46
N CYS A 85 -7.70 3.10 -4.00
CA CYS A 85 -6.50 2.26 -3.93
C CYS A 85 -5.85 2.01 -5.30
N SER A 86 -6.66 1.86 -6.37
CA SER A 86 -6.15 1.68 -7.73
C SER A 86 -5.50 2.95 -8.28
N ALA A 87 -6.11 4.12 -8.04
CA ALA A 87 -5.56 5.41 -8.44
C ALA A 87 -4.25 5.67 -7.72
N LEU A 88 -4.23 5.46 -6.40
CA LEU A 88 -3.06 5.62 -5.56
C LEU A 88 -1.90 4.70 -5.95
N ALA A 89 -2.20 3.41 -6.20
CA ALA A 89 -1.18 2.47 -6.67
C ALA A 89 -0.64 2.82 -8.07
N GLY A 90 -1.46 3.46 -8.90
CA GLY A 90 -1.07 3.98 -10.21
C GLY A 90 -0.18 5.22 -10.13
N GLU A 91 -0.54 6.21 -9.30
CA GLU A 91 0.20 7.47 -9.12
C GLU A 91 1.55 7.26 -8.43
N GLU A 92 1.62 6.42 -7.40
CA GLU A 92 2.86 6.09 -6.68
C GLU A 92 3.82 5.24 -7.53
N GLY A 93 3.41 4.80 -8.73
CA GLY A 93 4.24 4.02 -9.64
C GLY A 93 4.76 2.73 -9.01
N ALA A 94 4.01 2.19 -8.04
CA ALA A 94 4.45 1.11 -7.19
C ALA A 94 4.52 -0.18 -8.01
N LYS A 95 5.71 -0.51 -8.54
CA LYS A 95 5.91 -1.73 -9.34
C LYS A 95 5.45 -2.97 -8.57
N SER A 96 4.30 -3.47 -8.97
CA SER A 96 3.71 -4.66 -8.38
C SER A 96 4.51 -5.90 -8.77
N TYR A 97 4.28 -7.01 -8.08
CA TYR A 97 4.82 -8.30 -8.52
C TYR A 97 4.40 -8.64 -9.97
N ARG A 98 3.21 -8.18 -10.39
CA ARG A 98 2.70 -8.40 -11.76
C ARG A 98 3.53 -7.63 -12.79
N ASP A 99 3.90 -6.39 -12.49
CA ASP A 99 4.71 -5.57 -13.40
C ASP A 99 6.08 -6.21 -13.62
N LYS A 100 6.71 -6.70 -12.54
CA LYS A 100 7.96 -7.44 -12.63
C LYS A 100 7.85 -8.71 -13.47
N TRP A 101 6.76 -9.47 -13.32
CA TRP A 101 6.53 -10.64 -14.18
C TRP A 101 6.32 -10.28 -15.65
N ARG A 102 5.62 -9.18 -15.94
CA ARG A 102 5.45 -8.68 -17.31
C ARG A 102 6.79 -8.25 -17.91
N GLU A 103 7.61 -7.52 -17.15
CA GLU A 103 8.98 -7.16 -17.57
C GLU A 103 9.83 -8.40 -17.85
N GLN A 104 9.81 -9.38 -16.94
CA GLN A 104 10.57 -10.63 -17.10
C GLN A 104 10.12 -11.44 -18.31
N LEU A 105 8.80 -11.54 -18.54
CA LEU A 105 8.24 -12.22 -19.70
C LEU A 105 8.68 -11.53 -20.99
N ASN A 106 8.51 -10.22 -21.07
CA ASN A 106 8.87 -9.42 -22.25
C ASN A 106 10.37 -9.54 -22.55
N TYR A 107 11.22 -9.47 -21.52
CA TYR A 107 12.66 -9.67 -21.65
C TYR A 107 13.01 -11.06 -22.20
N ASN A 108 12.39 -12.11 -21.64
CA ASN A 108 12.64 -13.48 -22.09
C ASN A 108 12.19 -13.72 -23.53
N VAL A 109 11.07 -13.12 -23.94
CA VAL A 109 10.57 -13.18 -25.33
C VAL A 109 11.51 -12.43 -26.27
N ALA A 110 11.90 -11.19 -25.95
CA ALA A 110 12.84 -10.40 -26.75
C ALA A 110 14.16 -11.16 -26.97
N LYS A 111 14.72 -11.70 -25.88
CA LYS A 111 15.94 -12.52 -25.90
C LYS A 111 15.81 -13.74 -26.83
N LYS A 112 14.66 -14.44 -26.80
CA LYS A 112 14.40 -15.58 -27.70
C LYS A 112 14.25 -15.16 -29.17
N LEU A 113 13.76 -13.96 -29.42
CA LEU A 113 13.59 -13.39 -30.76
C LEU A 113 14.87 -12.72 -31.30
N GLY A 114 15.99 -12.77 -30.55
CA GLY A 114 17.26 -12.16 -30.96
C GLY A 114 17.24 -10.62 -30.99
N LYS A 115 16.33 -10.01 -30.23
CA LYS A 115 16.22 -8.56 -30.02
C LYS A 115 16.70 -8.17 -28.63
#